data_AF-A0A2G6QQG0-F1
#
_entry.id   AF-A0A2G6QQG0-F1
#
_cell.length_a   1.000
_cell.length_b   1.000
_cell.length_c   1.000
_cell.angle_alpha   90.00
_cell.angle_beta   90.00
_cell.angle_gamma   90.00
#
_symmetry.space_group_name_H-M   'P 1'
#
loop_
_entity.id
_entity.type
_entity.pdbx_description
1 polymer ?
#
loop_
_entity_poly.entity_id
_entity_poly.type
_entity_poly.pdbx_seq_one_letter_code
_entity_poly.pdbx_strand_id
1 'polypeptide(L)'
;MKENIISKFKTLKGVRLLKLLGIIALTIVFIALGIIFILSQVNKKDETGEPAEVLKSVKIQPNMLWLSDEPLQLPPVQFSREQKKTWLEEDVMEFYFYPNEKTMQELHQKNEEKIKDLLEGTE
;
A
#
# COMPACT_ATOMS: atom_id res chain seq x y z
N MET A 1 -45.76 -57.22 30.66
CA MET A 1 -45.70 -56.04 29.77
C MET A 1 -44.87 -54.87 30.31
N LYS A 2 -44.82 -54.62 31.64
CA LYS A 2 -44.05 -53.52 32.25
C LYS A 2 -42.51 -53.65 32.13
N GLU A 3 -41.96 -54.86 32.16
CA GLU A 3 -40.51 -55.08 32.09
C GLU A 3 -39.87 -54.63 30.76
N ASN A 4 -40.62 -54.70 29.66
CA ASN A 4 -40.14 -54.32 28.32
C ASN A 4 -40.06 -52.79 28.12
N ILE A 5 -40.77 -52.01 28.94
CA ILE A 5 -40.74 -50.54 28.90
C ILE A 5 -39.54 -50.02 29.69
N ILE A 6 -39.27 -50.59 30.87
CA ILE A 6 -38.17 -50.16 31.75
C ILE A 6 -36.80 -50.44 31.10
N SER A 7 -36.65 -51.59 30.42
CA SER A 7 -35.42 -51.92 29.68
C SER A 7 -35.20 -51.00 28.48
N LYS A 8 -36.26 -50.63 27.75
CA LYS A 8 -36.21 -49.63 26.66
C LYS A 8 -35.84 -48.24 27.14
N PHE A 9 -36.33 -47.79 28.30
CA PHE A 9 -35.95 -46.49 28.86
C PHE A 9 -34.49 -46.46 29.34
N LYS A 10 -33.98 -47.57 29.91
CA LYS A 10 -32.59 -47.67 30.37
C LYS A 10 -31.61 -47.65 29.20
N THR A 11 -31.92 -48.38 28.12
CA THR A 11 -31.15 -48.36 26.87
C THR A 11 -31.21 -47.00 26.17
N LEU A 12 -32.38 -46.36 26.11
CA LEU A 12 -32.54 -45.03 25.50
C LEU A 12 -31.75 -43.93 26.26
N LYS A 13 -31.76 -43.95 27.60
CA LYS A 13 -30.95 -43.04 28.43
C LYS A 13 -29.45 -43.29 28.26
N GLY A 14 -29.04 -44.56 28.20
CA GLY A 14 -27.64 -44.95 27.93
C GLY A 14 -27.14 -44.47 26.57
N VAL A 15 -27.94 -44.61 25.52
CA VAL A 15 -27.60 -44.13 24.17
C VAL A 15 -27.50 -42.60 24.11
N ARG A 16 -28.37 -41.87 24.83
CA ARG A 16 -28.27 -40.40 24.94
C ARG A 16 -27.01 -39.96 25.69
N LEU A 17 -26.66 -40.65 26.77
CA LEU A 17 -25.41 -40.41 27.51
C LEU A 17 -24.18 -40.69 26.65
N LEU A 18 -24.17 -41.79 25.89
CA LEU A 18 -23.07 -42.12 24.98
C LEU A 18 -22.89 -41.07 23.88
N LYS A 19 -24.00 -40.55 23.33
CA LYS A 19 -23.97 -39.47 22.34
C LYS A 19 -23.42 -38.17 22.92
N LEU A 20 -23.83 -37.80 24.14
CA LEU A 20 -23.29 -36.62 24.84
C LEU A 20 -21.79 -36.76 25.11
N LEU A 21 -21.34 -37.91 25.58
CA LEU A 21 -19.92 -38.23 25.75
C LEU A 21 -19.15 -38.16 24.43
N GLY A 22 -19.73 -38.65 23.33
CA GLY A 22 -19.14 -38.57 21.99
C GLY A 22 -19.00 -37.12 21.50
N ILE A 23 -20.01 -36.28 21.73
CA ILE A 23 -19.95 -34.85 21.38
C ILE A 23 -18.87 -34.14 22.20
N ILE A 24 -18.78 -34.41 23.51
CA ILE A 24 -17.76 -33.82 24.39
C ILE A 24 -16.35 -34.26 23.98
N ALA A 25 -16.17 -35.55 23.65
CA ALA A 25 -14.89 -36.05 23.15
C ALA A 25 -14.51 -35.38 21.83
N LEU A 26 -15.48 -35.20 20.91
CA LEU A 26 -15.27 -34.54 19.64
C LEU A 26 -14.89 -33.06 19.82
N THR A 27 -15.56 -32.32 20.71
CA THR A 27 -15.21 -30.91 20.99
C THR A 27 -13.81 -30.78 21.57
N ILE A 28 -13.39 -31.68 22.46
CA ILE A 28 -12.03 -31.70 23.01
C ILE A 28 -10.99 -31.92 21.90
N VAL A 29 -11.26 -32.82 20.95
CA VAL A 29 -10.37 -33.05 19.80
C VAL A 29 -10.26 -31.80 18.93
N PHE A 30 -11.38 -31.11 18.65
CA PHE A 30 -11.35 -29.86 17.87
C PHE A 30 -10.57 -28.75 18.59
N ILE A 31 -10.72 -28.63 19.92
CA ILE A 31 -9.94 -27.67 20.72
C ILE A 31 -8.45 -27.99 20.65
N ALA A 32 -8.06 -29.27 20.79
CA ALA A 32 -6.66 -29.69 20.69
C ALA A 32 -6.07 -29.39 19.30
N LEU A 33 -6.81 -29.69 18.22
CA LEU A 33 -6.40 -29.35 16.86
C LEU A 33 -6.28 -27.84 16.65
N GLY A 34 -7.20 -27.05 17.20
CA GLY A 34 -7.15 -25.59 17.15
C GLY A 34 -5.92 -25.03 17.86
N ILE A 35 -5.57 -25.54 19.04
CA ILE A 35 -4.36 -25.15 19.78
C ILE A 35 -3.10 -25.52 18.98
N ILE A 36 -3.03 -26.75 18.43
CA ILE A 36 -1.89 -27.19 17.60
C ILE A 36 -1.76 -26.31 16.36
N PHE A 37 -2.87 -25.93 15.72
CA PHE A 37 -2.87 -25.05 14.56
C PHE A 37 -2.36 -23.64 14.89
N ILE A 38 -2.81 -23.07 16.01
CA ILE A 38 -2.33 -21.76 16.49
C ILE A 38 -0.83 -21.85 16.83
N LEU A 39 -0.39 -22.88 17.56
CA LEU A 39 1.03 -23.10 17.86
C LEU A 39 1.88 -23.31 16.61
N SER A 40 1.36 -24.02 15.59
CA SER A 40 2.05 -24.20 14.31
C SER A 40 2.18 -22.88 13.55
N GLN A 41 1.16 -22.01 13.57
CA GLN A 41 1.22 -20.68 12.95
C GLN A 41 2.14 -19.72 13.71
N VAL A 42 2.22 -19.83 15.04
CA VAL A 42 3.16 -19.05 15.86
C VAL A 42 4.60 -19.51 15.58
N ASN A 43 4.87 -20.82 15.56
CA ASN A 43 6.21 -21.34 15.29
C ASN A 43 6.68 -21.08 13.85
N LYS A 44 5.76 -21.00 12.87
CA LYS A 44 6.08 -20.63 11.48
C LYS A 44 6.41 -19.14 11.31
N LYS A 45 6.09 -18.29 12.29
CA LYS A 45 6.37 -16.85 12.22
C LYS A 45 7.83 -16.49 12.48
N ASP A 46 8.63 -17.45 12.95
CA ASP A 46 10.05 -17.22 13.24
C ASP A 46 10.99 -17.76 12.13
N GLU A 47 10.49 -18.53 11.15
CA GLU A 47 11.30 -19.03 10.02
C GLU A 47 11.25 -18.12 8.78
N THR A 48 10.22 -17.27 8.66
CA THR A 48 10.27 -16.07 7.80
C THR A 48 10.61 -14.83 8.62
N GLY A 49 11.37 -15.03 9.70
CA GLY A 49 12.13 -13.98 10.34
C GLY A 49 13.19 -13.47 9.36
N GLU A 50 12.78 -12.71 8.35
CA GLU A 50 13.44 -11.42 8.22
C GLU A 50 13.34 -10.85 9.62
N PRO A 51 14.47 -10.68 10.34
CA PRO A 51 14.39 -10.01 11.61
C PRO A 51 13.63 -8.73 11.27
N ALA A 52 12.51 -8.49 11.95
CA ALA A 52 12.12 -7.12 12.13
C ALA A 52 13.41 -6.52 12.68
N GLU A 53 14.16 -5.85 11.80
CA GLU A 53 15.28 -5.03 12.17
C GLU A 53 14.57 -4.05 13.10
N VAL A 54 14.55 -4.39 14.38
CA VAL A 54 14.72 -3.43 15.44
C VAL A 54 15.96 -2.73 14.93
N LEU A 55 15.72 -1.66 14.18
CA LEU A 55 16.73 -0.70 13.78
C LEU A 55 17.27 -0.29 15.13
N LYS A 56 18.29 -1.04 15.60
CA LYS A 56 19.10 -0.66 16.73
C LYS A 56 19.41 0.77 16.38
N SER A 57 18.96 1.72 17.18
CA SER A 57 19.28 3.10 16.92
C SER A 57 20.80 3.15 16.98
N VAL A 58 21.45 3.01 15.82
CA VAL A 58 22.89 3.11 15.70
C VAL A 58 23.10 4.58 15.97
N LYS A 59 23.44 4.91 17.22
CA LYS A 59 23.95 6.22 17.57
C LYS A 59 25.31 6.32 16.88
N ILE A 60 25.28 6.75 15.62
CA ILE A 60 26.47 7.09 14.87
C ILE A 60 27.03 8.33 15.56
N GLN A 61 28.25 8.24 16.07
CA GLN A 61 28.92 9.41 16.64
C GLN A 61 29.14 10.43 15.52
N PRO A 62 28.90 11.74 15.73
CA PRO A 62 28.99 12.75 14.66
C PRO A 62 30.36 12.80 13.97
N ASN A 63 31.43 12.42 14.67
CA ASN A 63 32.78 12.30 14.12
C ASN A 63 32.98 11.15 13.12
N MET A 64 32.04 10.19 13.04
CA MET A 64 32.02 9.11 12.05
C MET A 64 31.17 9.44 10.82
N LEU A 65 30.43 10.55 10.83
CA LEU A 65 29.76 11.07 9.64
C LEU A 65 30.80 11.81 8.80
N TRP A 66 31.27 11.16 7.74
CA TRP A 66 31.99 11.86 6.68
C TRP A 66 30.97 12.69 5.88
N LEU A 67 30.62 13.86 6.40
CA LEU A 67 29.90 14.86 5.64
C LEU A 67 30.86 15.39 4.59
N SER A 68 30.52 15.22 3.31
CA SER A 68 31.19 15.98 2.25
C SER A 68 31.06 17.47 2.60
N ASP A 69 32.15 18.22 2.48
CA ASP A 69 32.12 19.67 2.68
C ASP A 69 30.99 20.25 1.81
N GLU A 70 30.00 20.87 2.45
CA GLU A 70 28.91 21.56 1.75
C GLU A 70 29.49 22.69 0.87
N PRO A 71 28.80 23.08 -0.22
CA PRO A 71 27.99 22.31 -1.15
C PRO A 71 28.84 21.86 -2.36
N LEU A 72 28.35 20.89 -3.14
CA LEU A 72 28.89 20.65 -4.48
C LEU A 72 28.99 21.99 -5.22
N GLN A 73 30.17 22.30 -5.76
CA GLN A 73 30.33 23.45 -6.63
C GLN A 73 29.47 23.23 -7.88
N LEU A 74 28.22 23.70 -7.81
CA LEU A 74 27.34 23.69 -8.95
C LEU A 74 27.95 24.59 -10.01
N PRO A 75 27.92 24.20 -11.29
CA PRO A 75 28.26 25.12 -12.36
C PRO A 75 27.39 26.38 -12.19
N PRO A 76 27.93 27.58 -12.49
CA PRO A 76 27.17 28.81 -12.38
C PRO A 76 25.90 28.68 -13.19
N VAL A 77 24.77 29.16 -12.65
CA VAL A 77 23.50 29.19 -13.39
C VAL A 77 23.72 30.03 -14.64
N GLN A 78 23.80 29.37 -15.78
CA GLN A 78 23.94 30.03 -17.07
C GLN A 78 22.55 30.49 -17.50
N PHE A 79 22.28 31.78 -17.32
CA PHE A 79 21.09 32.38 -17.89
C PHE A 79 21.31 32.58 -19.38
N SER A 80 20.35 32.14 -20.19
CA SER A 80 20.34 32.39 -21.63
C SER A 80 20.10 33.87 -21.98
N ARG A 81 19.70 34.68 -20.98
CA ARG A 81 19.37 36.10 -21.10
C ARG A 81 19.87 36.87 -19.89
N GLU A 82 20.20 38.13 -20.08
CA GLU A 82 20.57 39.04 -18.99
C GLU A 82 19.37 39.24 -18.04
N GLN A 83 19.60 39.07 -16.74
CA GLN A 83 18.55 39.22 -15.74
C GLN A 83 18.35 40.70 -15.41
N LYS A 84 17.19 41.27 -15.79
CA LYS A 84 16.79 42.60 -15.34
C LYS A 84 16.21 42.53 -13.92
N LYS A 85 16.74 43.37 -13.01
CA LYS A 85 16.23 43.49 -11.62
C LYS A 85 14.93 44.28 -11.53
N THR A 86 14.67 45.16 -12.50
CA THR A 86 13.47 45.98 -12.61
C THR A 86 12.93 45.82 -14.02
N TRP A 87 11.64 45.52 -14.13
CA TRP A 87 10.95 45.38 -15.41
C TRP A 87 10.23 46.69 -15.73
N LEU A 88 10.54 47.27 -16.88
CA LEU A 88 9.82 48.42 -17.43
C LEU A 88 8.61 47.93 -18.24
N GLU A 89 7.63 48.80 -18.44
CA GLU A 89 6.43 48.48 -19.25
C GLU A 89 6.80 48.09 -20.69
N GLU A 90 7.87 48.70 -21.22
CA GLU A 90 8.48 48.39 -22.51
C GLU A 90 9.01 46.94 -22.58
N ASP A 91 9.60 46.43 -21.49
CA ASP A 91 10.10 45.06 -21.40
C ASP A 91 8.94 44.05 -21.44
N VAL A 92 7.80 44.41 -20.83
CA VAL A 92 6.60 43.57 -20.87
C VAL A 92 6.13 43.41 -22.31
N MET A 93 6.16 44.46 -23.12
CA MET A 93 5.75 44.39 -24.53
C MET A 93 6.73 43.60 -25.40
N GLU A 94 8.02 43.60 -25.06
CA GLU A 94 9.04 42.81 -25.75
C GLU A 94 8.91 41.30 -25.47
N PHE A 95 8.63 40.93 -24.22
CA PHE A 95 8.61 39.53 -23.78
C PHE A 95 7.21 38.92 -23.69
N TYR A 96 6.17 39.74 -23.71
CA TYR A 96 4.79 39.32 -23.53
C TYR A 96 3.89 39.94 -24.61
N PHE A 97 3.52 39.13 -25.59
CA PHE A 97 2.51 39.48 -26.58
C PHE A 97 1.15 38.98 -26.11
N TYR A 98 0.18 39.89 -25.94
CA TYR A 98 -1.20 39.48 -25.71
C TYR A 98 -1.78 38.95 -27.03
N PRO A 99 -2.14 37.66 -27.12
CA PRO A 99 -2.64 37.10 -28.36
C PRO A 99 -3.98 37.76 -28.73
N ASN A 100 -4.09 38.21 -29.97
CA ASN A 100 -5.36 38.75 -30.49
C ASN A 100 -6.37 37.60 -30.74
N GLU A 101 -7.66 37.93 -30.85
CA GLU A 101 -8.73 36.94 -31.03
C GLU A 101 -8.49 36.01 -32.22
N LYS A 102 -7.95 36.55 -33.32
CA LYS A 102 -7.61 35.77 -34.52
C LYS A 102 -6.54 34.71 -34.23
N THR A 103 -5.49 35.08 -33.51
CA THR A 103 -4.41 34.16 -33.11
C THR A 103 -4.95 33.05 -32.22
N MET A 104 -5.89 33.38 -31.33
CA MET A 104 -6.54 32.39 -30.46
C MET A 104 -7.42 31.42 -31.25
N GLN A 105 -8.15 31.90 -32.26
CA GLN A 105 -8.97 31.06 -33.14
C GLN A 105 -8.12 30.11 -33.98
N GLU A 106 -7.03 30.61 -34.57
CA GLU A 106 -6.09 29.77 -35.34
C GLU A 106 -5.43 28.69 -34.46
N LEU A 107 -5.08 29.03 -33.22
CA LEU A 107 -4.56 28.07 -32.25
C LEU A 107 -5.62 27.02 -31.89
N HIS A 108 -6.87 27.44 -31.71
CA HIS A 108 -7.98 26.53 -31.39
C HIS A 108 -8.20 25.50 -32.50
N GLN A 109 -8.27 25.95 -33.76
CA GLN A 109 -8.41 25.05 -34.92
C GLN A 109 -7.28 24.03 -35.02
N LYS A 110 -6.01 24.48 -34.89
CA LYS A 110 -4.86 23.57 -34.89
C LYS A 110 -4.88 22.55 -33.75
N ASN A 111 -5.42 22.95 -32.60
CA ASN A 111 -5.55 22.03 -31.47
C ASN A 111 -6.65 21.01 -31.71
N GLU A 112 -7.78 21.39 -32.30
CA GLU A 112 -8.83 20.44 -32.69
C GLU A 112 -8.32 19.42 -33.72
N GLU A 113 -7.57 19.86 -34.73
CA GLU A 113 -6.95 18.98 -35.72
C GLU A 113 -6.01 17.96 -35.05
N LYS A 114 -5.13 18.42 -34.15
CA LYS A 114 -4.24 17.52 -33.40
C LYS A 114 -4.99 16.53 -32.51
N ILE A 115 -6.05 16.99 -31.84
CA ILE A 115 -6.87 16.12 -30.99
C ILE A 115 -7.51 15.04 -31.86
N LYS A 116 -8.03 15.42 -33.02
CA LYS A 116 -8.61 14.49 -33.98
C LYS A 116 -7.58 13.48 -34.49
N ASP A 117 -6.39 13.93 -34.89
CA ASP A 117 -5.29 13.04 -35.30
C ASP A 117 -4.90 12.06 -34.20
N LEU A 118 -4.85 12.51 -32.94
CA LEU A 118 -4.55 11.65 -31.79
C LEU A 118 -5.66 10.62 -31.53
N LEU A 119 -6.92 10.98 -31.73
CA LEU A 119 -8.06 10.09 -31.53
C LEU A 119 -8.17 9.07 -32.67
N GLU A 120 -7.97 9.50 -33.92
CA GLU A 120 -8.00 8.66 -35.11
C GLU A 120 -6.77 7.74 -35.21
N GLY A 121 -5.61 8.15 -34.65
CA GLY A 121 -4.39 7.36 -34.57
C GLY A 121 -4.35 6.30 -33.45
N THR A 122 -5.50 5.97 -32.84
CA THR A 122 -5.63 4.94 -31.80
C THR A 122 -6.27 3.62 -32.30
N GLU A 123 -6.30 3.42 -33.62
CA GLU A 123 -6.54 2.11 -34.28
C GLU A 123 -5.25 1.52 -34.83
#